data_AF-A0A917Z5V3-F1
#
_entry.id   AF-A0A917Z5V3-F1
#
_cell.length_a   1.000
_cell.length_b   1.000
_cell.length_c   1.000
_cell.angle_alpha   90.00
_cell.angle_beta   90.00
_cell.angle_gamma   90.00
#
_symmetry.space_group_name_H-M   'P 1'
#
loop_
_entity.id
_entity.type
_entity.pdbx_description
1 polymer ?
#
loop_
_entity_poly.entity_id
_entity_poly.type
_entity_poly.pdbx_seq_one_letter_code
_entity_poly.pdbx_strand_id
1 'polypeptide(L)'
;MAEYFERKLDSASKTEIAEAERHVDKAITLTDGHIAHYHETKARILAIRRDFDSARVSITRAIELEPRSGRDYYRRLTQYQTTRTRIDLMEQQSRWNDMQESSRRELVEFRAQQLQLLGLLAAVVALIATGGNIASQSKPSDAIVLIEVMAGAVVIVFSAFSLMTSRSWGRILVSFAAGIALVVVPHVFGR
;
A
#
# COMPACT_ATOMS: atom_id res chain seq x y z
N MET A 1 -9.25 -15.76 16.49
CA MET A 1 -9.05 -17.21 16.27
C MET A 1 -8.29 -17.47 14.97
N ALA A 2 -8.80 -17.09 13.80
CA ALA A 2 -8.11 -17.29 12.50
C ALA A 2 -6.71 -16.66 12.44
N GLU A 3 -6.57 -15.39 12.84
CA GLU A 3 -5.29 -14.67 12.81
C GLU A 3 -4.20 -15.28 13.73
N TYR A 4 -4.60 -15.87 14.86
CA TYR A 4 -3.68 -16.59 15.76
C TYR A 4 -3.19 -17.90 15.14
N PHE A 5 -4.08 -18.64 14.47
CA PHE A 5 -3.71 -19.86 13.75
C PHE A 5 -2.81 -19.55 12.55
N GLU A 6 -3.12 -18.49 11.80
CA GLU A 6 -2.34 -18.03 10.65
C GLU A 6 -0.93 -17.61 11.05
N ARG A 7 -0.81 -16.79 12.11
CA ARG A 7 0.49 -16.35 12.64
C ARG A 7 1.32 -17.53 13.16
N LYS A 8 0.67 -18.51 13.81
CA LYS A 8 1.36 -19.72 14.28
C LYS A 8 1.81 -20.60 13.11
N LEU A 9 1.01 -20.73 12.06
CA LEU A 9 1.38 -21.45 10.84
C LEU A 9 2.56 -20.78 10.11
N ASP A 10 2.52 -19.45 9.96
CA ASP A 10 3.60 -18.68 9.31
C ASP A 10 4.91 -18.77 10.10
N SER A 11 4.83 -18.67 11.43
CA SER A 11 6.00 -18.86 12.30
C SER A 11 6.57 -20.27 12.24
N ALA A 12 5.71 -21.30 12.19
CA ALA A 12 6.13 -22.69 12.04
C ALA A 12 6.81 -22.91 10.69
N SER A 13 6.19 -22.43 9.60
CA SER A 13 6.74 -22.53 8.24
C SER A 13 8.12 -21.86 8.12
N LYS A 14 8.30 -20.66 8.70
CA LYS A 14 9.60 -19.98 8.73
C LYS A 14 10.66 -20.78 9.48
N THR A 15 10.28 -21.42 10.58
CA THR A 15 11.18 -22.26 11.37
C THR A 15 11.60 -23.50 10.58
N GLU A 16 10.64 -24.19 9.96
CA GLU A 16 10.89 -25.37 9.12
C GLU A 16 11.79 -25.05 7.92
N ILE A 17 11.59 -23.91 7.27
CA ILE A 17 12.46 -23.45 6.17
C ILE A 17 13.89 -23.21 6.66
N ALA A 18 14.05 -22.56 7.82
CA ALA A 18 15.37 -22.30 8.40
C ALA A 18 16.08 -23.59 8.81
N GLU A 19 15.35 -24.58 9.33
CA GLU A 19 15.88 -25.91 9.63
C GLU A 19 16.30 -26.65 8.35
N ALA A 20 15.45 -26.62 7.31
CA ALA A 20 15.77 -27.21 6.02
C ALA A 20 17.03 -26.59 5.40
N GLU A 21 17.19 -25.27 5.51
CA GLU A 21 18.40 -24.54 5.07
C GLU A 21 19.65 -25.04 5.82
N ARG A 22 19.57 -25.17 7.15
CA ARG A 22 20.67 -25.72 7.95
C ARG A 22 21.03 -27.15 7.56
N HIS A 23 20.03 -28.00 7.30
CA HIS A 23 20.25 -29.38 6.89
C HIS A 23 20.93 -29.47 5.52
N VAL A 24 20.50 -28.67 4.54
CA VAL A 24 21.13 -28.67 3.22
C VAL A 24 22.54 -28.08 3.28
N ASP A 25 22.78 -27.04 4.08
CA ASP A 25 24.11 -26.46 4.27
C ASP A 25 25.08 -27.45 4.91
N LYS A 26 24.60 -28.21 5.90
CA LYS A 26 25.38 -29.31 6.49
C LYS A 26 25.68 -30.39 5.45
N ALA A 27 24.72 -30.77 4.61
CA ALA A 27 24.93 -31.77 3.56
C ALA A 27 25.96 -31.30 2.52
N ILE A 28 25.91 -30.03 2.12
CA ILE A 28 26.90 -29.40 1.23
C ILE A 28 28.28 -29.45 1.89
N THR A 29 28.39 -29.07 3.16
CA THR A 29 29.65 -29.07 3.91
C THR A 29 30.25 -30.47 4.02
N LEU A 30 29.45 -31.47 4.37
CA LEU A 30 29.89 -32.87 4.51
C LEU A 30 30.33 -33.52 3.19
N THR A 31 30.01 -32.91 2.06
CA THR A 31 30.37 -33.40 0.72
C THR A 31 31.32 -32.48 -0.03
N ASP A 32 31.94 -31.55 0.71
CA ASP A 32 32.85 -30.52 0.19
C ASP A 32 32.26 -29.72 -0.98
N GLY A 33 30.93 -29.63 -1.03
CA GLY A 33 30.18 -28.92 -2.06
C GLY A 33 30.22 -29.54 -3.45
N HIS A 34 30.63 -30.81 -3.62
CA HIS A 34 30.77 -31.44 -4.94
C HIS A 34 29.46 -32.05 -5.49
N ILE A 35 28.42 -32.20 -4.66
CA ILE A 35 27.16 -32.83 -5.07
C ILE A 35 26.16 -31.78 -5.57
N ALA A 36 25.90 -31.80 -6.88
CA ALA A 36 24.97 -30.87 -7.56
C ALA A 36 23.55 -30.83 -6.95
N HIS A 37 22.99 -31.99 -6.56
CA HIS A 37 21.61 -32.08 -6.03
C HIS A 37 21.39 -31.30 -4.73
N TYR A 38 22.43 -31.13 -3.91
CA TYR A 38 22.31 -30.32 -2.69
C TYR A 38 22.23 -28.82 -3.01
N HIS A 39 22.94 -28.36 -4.04
CA HIS A 39 22.86 -26.98 -4.51
C HIS A 39 21.50 -26.67 -5.14
N GLU A 40 20.89 -27.61 -5.86
CA GLU A 40 19.49 -27.47 -6.34
C GLU A 40 18.51 -27.37 -5.16
N THR A 41 18.66 -28.24 -4.16
CA THR A 41 17.80 -28.24 -2.97
C THR A 41 17.92 -26.92 -2.21
N LYS A 42 19.14 -26.41 -2.05
CA LYS A 42 19.40 -25.09 -1.46
C LYS A 42 18.74 -23.97 -2.26
N ALA A 43 18.84 -24.00 -3.59
CA ALA A 43 18.20 -23.02 -4.45
C ALA A 43 16.68 -22.97 -4.25
N ARG A 44 16.03 -24.13 -4.14
CA ARG A 44 14.59 -24.23 -3.89
C ARG A 44 14.19 -23.65 -2.53
N ILE A 45 14.96 -23.95 -1.48
CA ILE A 45 14.72 -23.42 -0.13
C ILE A 45 14.86 -21.90 -0.10
N LEU A 46 15.93 -21.37 -0.71
CA LEU A 46 16.16 -19.92 -0.81
C LEU A 46 15.06 -19.20 -1.59
N ALA A 47 14.55 -19.82 -2.67
CA ALA A 47 13.44 -19.27 -3.44
C ALA A 47 12.13 -19.21 -2.64
N ILE A 48 11.85 -20.21 -1.80
CA ILE A 48 10.70 -20.18 -0.88
C ILE A 48 10.86 -19.04 0.14
N ARG A 49 12.09 -18.76 0.58
CA ARG A 49 12.43 -17.61 1.45
C ARG A 49 12.39 -16.25 0.74
N ARG A 50 12.03 -16.20 -0.55
CA ARG A 50 12.10 -15.00 -1.41
C ARG A 50 13.51 -14.44 -1.60
N ASP A 51 14.54 -15.21 -1.32
CA ASP A 51 15.94 -14.87 -1.58
C ASP A 51 16.35 -15.36 -2.98
N PHE A 52 15.81 -14.70 -3.99
CA PHE A 52 15.91 -15.13 -5.39
C PHE A 52 17.33 -15.04 -5.95
N ASP A 53 18.13 -14.08 -5.47
CA ASP A 53 19.53 -13.92 -5.90
C ASP A 53 20.40 -15.09 -5.44
N SER A 54 20.33 -15.42 -4.14
CA SER A 54 21.07 -16.56 -3.59
C SER A 54 20.57 -17.89 -4.18
N ALA A 55 19.27 -17.98 -4.46
CA ALA A 55 18.69 -19.14 -5.14
C ALA A 55 19.28 -19.33 -6.55
N ARG A 56 19.41 -18.26 -7.34
CA ARG A 56 20.02 -18.27 -8.68
C ARG A 56 21.49 -18.70 -8.64
N VAL A 57 22.25 -18.22 -7.67
CA VAL A 57 23.65 -18.64 -7.48
C VAL A 57 23.72 -20.14 -7.21
N SER A 58 22.87 -20.64 -6.29
CA SER A 58 22.86 -22.05 -5.90
C SER A 58 22.45 -22.97 -7.07
N ILE A 59 21.42 -22.62 -7.85
CA ILE A 59 21.01 -23.45 -9.00
C ILE A 59 22.06 -23.40 -10.13
N THR A 60 22.75 -22.27 -10.30
CA THR A 60 23.87 -22.17 -11.24
C THR A 60 25.00 -23.12 -10.83
N ARG A 61 25.31 -23.19 -9.53
CA ARG A 61 26.31 -24.12 -9.01
C ARG A 61 25.93 -25.59 -9.23
N ALA A 62 24.65 -25.93 -9.10
CA ALA A 62 24.17 -27.29 -9.42
C ALA A 62 24.41 -27.66 -10.89
N ILE A 63 24.17 -26.72 -11.81
CA ILE A 63 24.39 -26.91 -13.25
C ILE A 63 25.87 -27.09 -13.57
N GLU A 64 26.75 -26.32 -12.93
CA GLU A 64 28.21 -26.40 -13.13
C GLU A 64 28.81 -27.74 -12.66
N LEU A 65 28.29 -28.29 -11.56
CA LEU A 65 28.79 -29.52 -10.94
C LEU A 65 28.27 -30.79 -11.63
N GLU A 66 27.27 -30.68 -12.51
CA GLU A 66 26.62 -31.85 -13.12
C GLU A 66 27.55 -32.54 -14.15
N PRO A 67 27.90 -33.82 -13.96
CA PRO A 67 28.84 -34.53 -14.83
C PRO A 67 28.27 -34.79 -16.23
N ARG A 68 28.92 -34.24 -17.26
CA ARG A 68 28.53 -34.37 -18.67
C ARG A 68 28.54 -35.79 -19.23
N SER A 69 29.30 -36.70 -18.61
CA SER A 69 29.44 -38.10 -19.04
C SER A 69 28.39 -39.04 -18.42
N GLY A 70 27.55 -38.55 -17.50
CA GLY A 70 26.55 -39.36 -16.84
C GLY A 70 25.43 -39.78 -17.78
N ARG A 71 24.98 -41.04 -17.68
CA ARG A 71 23.82 -41.57 -18.42
C ARG A 71 22.56 -40.68 -18.25
N ASP A 72 22.43 -40.03 -17.09
CA ASP A 72 21.30 -39.17 -16.71
C ASP A 72 21.51 -37.67 -16.97
N TYR A 73 22.63 -37.27 -17.58
CA TYR A 73 23.04 -35.86 -17.68
C TYR A 73 21.92 -34.94 -18.19
N TYR A 74 21.35 -35.27 -19.35
CA TYR A 74 20.29 -34.45 -19.97
C TYR A 74 19.04 -34.33 -19.08
N ARG A 75 18.68 -35.40 -18.37
CA ARG A 75 17.53 -35.42 -17.46
C ARG A 75 17.75 -34.48 -16.27
N ARG A 76 18.92 -34.56 -15.64
CA ARG A 76 19.28 -33.72 -14.48
C ARG A 76 19.45 -32.25 -14.89
N LEU A 77 20.07 -31.99 -16.04
CA LEU A 77 20.18 -30.64 -16.57
C LEU A 77 18.80 -30.02 -16.83
N THR A 78 17.88 -30.77 -17.44
CA THR A 78 16.50 -30.31 -17.67
C THR A 78 15.79 -29.99 -16.36
N GLN A 79 15.99 -30.83 -15.33
CA GLN A 79 15.45 -30.59 -14.00
C GLN A 79 16.00 -29.28 -13.40
N TYR A 80 17.31 -29.04 -13.47
CA TYR A 80 17.92 -27.81 -12.95
C TYR A 80 17.46 -26.56 -13.70
N GLN A 81 17.31 -26.63 -15.03
CA GLN A 81 16.75 -25.54 -15.83
C GLN A 81 15.29 -25.25 -15.44
N THR A 82 14.50 -26.30 -15.19
CA THR A 82 13.11 -26.14 -14.71
C THR A 82 13.07 -25.45 -13.35
N THR A 83 13.96 -25.83 -12.44
CA THR A 83 14.12 -25.17 -11.14
C THR A 83 14.52 -23.71 -11.31
N ARG A 84 15.46 -23.38 -12.21
CA ARG A 84 15.86 -21.99 -12.50
C ARG A 84 14.67 -21.16 -13.01
N THR A 85 13.95 -21.65 -14.01
CA THR A 85 12.77 -20.96 -14.55
C THR A 85 11.69 -20.76 -13.48
N ARG A 86 11.52 -21.75 -12.58
CA ARG A 86 10.58 -21.62 -11.46
C ARG A 86 11.00 -20.51 -10.49
N ILE A 87 12.29 -20.35 -10.21
CA ILE A 87 12.81 -19.27 -9.35
C ILE A 87 12.48 -17.91 -9.97
N ASP A 88 12.76 -17.74 -11.27
CA ASP A 88 12.47 -16.49 -11.98
C ASP A 88 10.96 -16.19 -12.02
N LEU A 89 10.13 -17.21 -12.21
CA LEU A 89 8.67 -17.06 -12.18
C LEU A 89 8.16 -16.69 -10.78
N MET A 90 8.70 -17.30 -9.72
CA MET A 90 8.34 -16.96 -8.34
C MET A 90 8.72 -15.51 -8.00
N GLU A 91 9.87 -15.03 -8.47
CA GLU A 91 10.26 -13.64 -8.30
C GLU A 91 9.29 -12.69 -9.01
N GLN A 92 8.96 -12.96 -10.28
CA GLN A 92 8.01 -12.16 -11.02
C GLN A 92 6.65 -12.14 -10.34
N GLN A 93 6.12 -13.30 -9.97
CA GLN A 93 4.84 -13.41 -9.26
C GLN A 93 4.85 -12.62 -7.95
N SER A 94 5.96 -12.70 -7.20
CA SER A 94 6.15 -11.95 -5.98
C SER A 94 6.10 -10.44 -6.22
N ARG A 95 6.77 -9.94 -7.26
CA ARG A 95 6.73 -8.52 -7.64
C ARG A 95 5.34 -8.07 -8.08
N TRP A 96 4.61 -8.93 -8.82
CA TRP A 96 3.22 -8.65 -9.23
C TRP A 96 2.28 -8.56 -8.04
N ASN A 97 2.41 -9.47 -7.07
CA ASN A 97 1.61 -9.45 -5.84
C ASN A 97 1.89 -8.19 -5.02
N ASP A 98 3.16 -7.83 -4.85
CA ASP A 98 3.55 -6.61 -4.12
C ASP A 98 2.99 -5.34 -4.81
N MET A 99 3.02 -5.30 -6.15
CA MET A 99 2.45 -4.21 -6.96
C MET A 99 0.91 -4.15 -6.92
N GLN A 100 0.23 -5.31 -6.90
CA GLN A 100 -1.23 -5.34 -6.74
C GLN A 100 -1.64 -4.81 -5.37
N GLU A 101 -0.91 -5.20 -4.32
CA GLU A 101 -1.20 -4.75 -2.96
C GLU A 101 -1.02 -3.23 -2.83
N SER A 102 0.03 -2.65 -3.44
CA SER A 102 0.18 -1.19 -3.47
C SER A 102 -0.94 -0.51 -4.26
N SER A 103 -1.27 -1.02 -5.45
CA SER A 103 -2.36 -0.49 -6.27
C SER A 103 -3.72 -0.57 -5.55
N ARG A 104 -3.96 -1.65 -4.82
CA ARG A 104 -5.17 -1.84 -4.02
C ARG A 104 -5.24 -0.85 -2.87
N ARG A 105 -4.12 -0.58 -2.19
CA ARG A 105 -4.05 0.45 -1.14
C ARG A 105 -4.33 1.84 -1.70
N GLU A 106 -3.70 2.19 -2.83
CA GLU A 106 -3.98 3.45 -3.53
C GLU A 106 -5.46 3.57 -3.89
N LEU A 107 -6.11 2.52 -4.40
CA LEU A 107 -7.55 2.52 -4.68
C LEU A 107 -8.42 2.73 -3.43
N VAL A 108 -8.04 2.11 -2.30
CA VAL A 108 -8.74 2.30 -1.03
C VAL A 108 -8.61 3.76 -0.57
N GLU A 109 -7.42 4.34 -0.69
CA GLU A 109 -7.17 5.75 -0.38
C GLU A 109 -7.95 6.69 -1.31
N PHE A 110 -7.95 6.44 -2.63
CA PHE A 110 -8.75 7.21 -3.59
C PHE A 110 -10.25 7.15 -3.28
N ARG A 111 -10.77 5.96 -2.96
CA ARG A 111 -12.18 5.80 -2.58
C ARG A 111 -12.50 6.55 -1.29
N ALA A 112 -11.61 6.51 -0.30
CA ALA A 112 -11.78 7.26 0.93
C ALA A 112 -11.79 8.78 0.68
N GLN A 113 -10.87 9.28 -0.14
CA GLN A 113 -10.84 10.68 -0.58
C GLN A 113 -12.13 11.08 -1.31
N GLN A 114 -12.64 10.23 -2.19
CA GLN A 114 -13.91 10.47 -2.89
C GLN A 114 -15.12 10.52 -1.95
N LEU A 115 -15.22 9.58 -1.01
CA LEU A 115 -16.29 9.59 0.01
C LEU A 115 -16.21 10.83 0.90
N GLN A 116 -15.00 11.26 1.25
CA GLN A 116 -14.80 12.48 2.02
C GLN A 116 -15.28 13.72 1.25
N LEU A 117 -14.97 13.82 -0.05
CA LEU A 117 -15.45 14.92 -0.90
C LEU A 117 -16.98 14.92 -1.00
N LEU A 118 -17.61 13.75 -1.18
CA LEU A 118 -19.07 13.64 -1.21
C LEU A 118 -19.71 14.06 0.11
N GLY A 119 -19.14 13.65 1.24
CA GLY A 119 -19.60 14.08 2.57
C GLY A 119 -19.48 15.58 2.80
N LEU A 120 -18.37 16.19 2.35
CA LEU A 120 -18.17 17.64 2.40
C LEU A 120 -19.22 18.38 1.56
N LEU A 121 -19.43 17.96 0.31
CA LEU A 121 -20.42 18.58 -0.58
C LEU A 121 -21.83 18.45 -0.01
N ALA A 122 -22.18 17.28 0.53
CA ALA A 122 -23.47 17.07 1.19
C ALA A 122 -23.66 18.00 2.40
N ALA A 123 -22.64 18.16 3.24
CA ALA A 123 -22.68 19.07 4.39
C ALA A 123 -22.84 20.54 3.95
N VAL A 124 -22.13 20.96 2.89
CA VAL A 124 -22.25 22.31 2.33
C VAL A 124 -23.65 22.55 1.75
N VAL A 125 -24.18 21.62 0.95
CA VAL A 125 -25.53 21.73 0.40
C VAL A 125 -26.58 21.76 1.51
N ALA A 126 -26.44 20.92 2.53
CA ALA A 126 -27.33 20.93 3.69
C ALA A 126 -27.30 22.28 4.43
N LEU A 127 -26.11 22.83 4.68
CA LEU A 127 -25.95 24.15 5.29
C LEU A 127 -26.65 25.24 4.47
N ILE A 128 -26.40 25.28 3.15
CA ILE A 128 -26.99 26.25 2.23
C ILE A 128 -28.52 26.11 2.19
N ALA A 129 -29.05 24.88 2.10
CA ALA A 129 -30.48 24.62 2.06
C ALA A 129 -31.17 25.02 3.37
N THR A 130 -30.60 24.62 4.52
CA THR A 130 -31.15 24.94 5.84
C THR A 130 -31.14 26.44 6.09
N GLY A 131 -30.01 27.12 5.89
CA GLY A 131 -29.97 28.56 6.14
C GLY A 131 -30.73 29.38 5.09
N GLY A 132 -30.84 28.91 3.85
CA GLY A 132 -31.73 29.53 2.85
C GLY A 132 -33.20 29.45 3.26
N ASN A 133 -33.63 28.32 3.82
CA ASN A 133 -34.99 28.16 4.36
C ASN A 133 -35.23 29.02 5.62
N ILE A 134 -34.22 29.19 6.48
CA ILE A 134 -34.34 30.07 7.65
C ILE A 134 -34.39 31.53 7.21
N ALA A 135 -33.55 31.93 6.25
CA ALA A 135 -33.51 33.28 5.71
C ALA A 135 -34.82 33.67 5.01
N SER A 136 -35.46 32.75 4.28
CA SER A 136 -36.74 33.02 3.61
C SER A 136 -37.92 33.23 4.57
N GLN A 137 -37.82 32.73 5.80
CA GLN A 137 -38.82 32.89 6.86
C GLN A 137 -38.50 34.05 7.81
N SER A 138 -37.33 34.68 7.66
CA SER A 138 -36.85 35.75 8.54
C SER A 138 -37.21 37.13 8.00
N LYS A 139 -37.14 38.16 8.86
CA LYS A 139 -37.31 39.56 8.43
C LYS A 139 -36.18 39.96 7.46
N PRO A 140 -36.41 40.93 6.55
CA PRO A 140 -35.42 41.31 5.54
C PRO A 140 -34.06 41.74 6.11
N SER A 141 -34.05 42.41 7.27
CA SER A 141 -32.81 42.80 7.97
C SER A 141 -32.01 41.60 8.45
N ASP A 142 -32.68 40.61 9.02
CA ASP A 142 -32.06 39.46 9.67
C ASP A 142 -31.63 38.43 8.61
N ALA A 143 -32.36 38.35 7.49
CA ALA A 143 -32.05 37.49 6.35
C ALA A 143 -30.72 37.84 5.68
N ILE A 144 -30.39 39.13 5.54
CA ILE A 144 -29.12 39.58 4.95
C ILE A 144 -27.95 39.12 5.82
N VAL A 145 -28.04 39.34 7.14
CA VAL A 145 -27.02 38.89 8.10
C VAL A 145 -26.86 37.37 8.07
N LEU A 146 -27.95 36.63 7.98
CA LEU A 146 -27.92 35.16 7.92
C LEU A 146 -27.22 34.64 6.66
N ILE A 147 -27.49 35.25 5.51
CA ILE A 147 -26.85 34.91 4.23
C ILE A 147 -25.35 35.22 4.28
N GLU A 148 -24.97 36.35 4.87
CA GLU A 148 -23.56 36.76 4.99
C GLU A 148 -22.77 35.83 5.92
N VAL A 149 -23.34 35.47 7.08
CA VAL A 149 -22.75 34.49 8.01
C VAL A 149 -22.61 33.13 7.35
N MET A 150 -23.61 32.70 6.58
CA MET A 150 -23.56 31.43 5.83
C MET A 150 -22.47 31.43 4.75
N ALA A 151 -22.34 32.52 3.99
CA ALA A 151 -21.29 32.66 2.98
C ALA A 151 -19.91 32.56 3.63
N GLY A 152 -19.70 33.24 4.76
CA GLY A 152 -18.46 33.14 5.54
C GLY A 152 -18.20 31.71 6.07
N ALA A 153 -19.23 31.04 6.60
CA ALA A 153 -19.13 29.67 7.08
C ALA A 153 -18.72 28.68 5.96
N VAL A 154 -19.28 28.83 4.75
CA VAL A 154 -18.90 28.02 3.57
C VAL A 154 -17.43 28.26 3.20
N VAL A 155 -16.97 29.51 3.17
CA VAL A 155 -15.56 29.84 2.88
C VAL A 155 -14.60 29.24 3.92
N ILE A 156 -14.97 29.24 5.19
CA ILE A 156 -14.18 28.62 6.27
C ILE A 156 -14.10 27.11 6.08
N VAL A 157 -15.22 26.44 5.77
CA VAL A 157 -15.28 24.98 5.53
C VAL A 157 -14.40 24.59 4.33
N PHE A 158 -14.48 25.32 3.21
CA PHE A 158 -13.62 25.08 2.04
C PHE A 158 -12.15 25.38 2.32
N SER A 159 -11.84 26.41 3.12
CA SER A 159 -10.46 26.73 3.52
C SER A 159 -9.85 25.65 4.41
N ALA A 160 -10.60 25.14 5.40
CA ALA A 160 -10.16 24.04 6.26
C ALA A 160 -9.93 22.74 5.46
N PHE A 161 -10.78 22.45 4.48
CA PHE A 161 -10.59 21.31 3.58
C PHE A 161 -9.37 21.48 2.65
N SER A 162 -9.09 22.71 2.22
CA SER A 162 -7.91 23.04 1.42
C SER A 162 -6.59 22.79 2.19
N LEU A 163 -6.56 23.02 3.52
CA LEU A 163 -5.42 22.68 4.40
C LEU A 163 -5.08 21.18 4.36
N MET A 164 -6.09 20.33 4.27
CA MET A 164 -5.92 18.89 4.33
C MET A 164 -5.42 18.31 2.99
N THR A 165 -5.72 18.98 1.87
CA THR A 165 -5.41 18.48 0.53
C THR A 165 -4.14 19.11 -0.09
N SER A 166 -3.73 20.31 0.33
CA SER A 166 -2.63 21.04 -0.31
C SER A 166 -1.40 21.22 0.59
N ARG A 167 -0.20 21.02 0.02
CA ARG A 167 1.09 21.22 0.72
C ARG A 167 1.52 22.69 0.83
N SER A 168 0.75 23.63 0.26
CA SER A 168 1.09 25.07 0.22
C SER A 168 0.33 25.88 1.27
N TRP A 169 0.93 26.05 2.44
CA TRP A 169 0.32 26.71 3.60
C TRP A 169 -0.04 28.20 3.37
N GLY A 170 0.67 28.90 2.48
CA GLY A 170 0.50 30.35 2.28
C GLY A 170 -0.81 30.78 1.62
N ARG A 171 -1.36 30.01 0.68
CA ARG A 171 -2.65 30.37 0.02
C ARG A 171 -3.85 30.17 0.94
N ILE A 172 -3.68 29.35 1.96
CA ILE A 172 -4.77 28.85 2.78
C ILE A 172 -5.01 29.76 3.99
N LEU A 173 -3.95 30.37 4.52
CA LEU A 173 -4.07 31.46 5.49
C LEU A 173 -4.85 32.65 4.94
N VAL A 174 -4.67 32.97 3.65
CA VAL A 174 -5.37 34.08 2.98
C VAL A 174 -6.87 33.78 2.83
N SER A 175 -7.24 32.55 2.42
CA SER A 175 -8.65 32.18 2.27
C SER A 175 -9.37 32.05 3.61
N PHE A 176 -8.68 31.57 4.65
CA PHE A 176 -9.22 31.47 6.01
C PHE A 176 -9.46 32.86 6.62
N ALA A 177 -8.51 33.79 6.46
CA ALA A 177 -8.66 35.18 6.89
C ALA A 177 -9.81 35.90 6.16
N ALA A 178 -9.97 35.65 4.85
CA ALA A 178 -11.10 36.17 4.08
C ALA A 178 -12.46 35.64 4.58
N GLY A 179 -12.54 34.36 4.94
CA GLY A 179 -13.76 33.76 5.52
C GLY A 179 -14.15 34.37 6.87
N ILE A 180 -13.17 34.59 7.76
CA ILE A 180 -13.42 35.24 9.07
C ILE A 180 -13.86 36.69 8.88
N ALA A 181 -13.20 37.44 7.98
CA ALA A 181 -13.56 38.82 7.71
C ALA A 181 -15.02 38.95 7.26
N LEU A 182 -15.49 38.04 6.40
CA LEU A 182 -16.87 38.03 5.89
C LEU A 182 -17.92 37.73 7.00
N VAL A 183 -17.59 36.90 8.00
CA VAL A 183 -18.48 36.63 9.15
C VAL A 183 -18.56 37.82 10.12
N VAL A 184 -17.48 38.59 10.25
CA VAL A 184 -17.36 39.66 11.25
C VAL A 184 -17.99 40.98 10.78
N VAL A 185 -17.96 41.27 9.48
CA VAL A 185 -18.55 42.50 8.88
C VAL A 185 -20.00 42.78 9.32
N PRO A 186 -20.94 41.82 9.29
CA PRO A 186 -22.33 42.11 9.68
C PRO A 186 -22.50 42.39 11.18
N HIS A 187 -21.64 41.85 12.04
CA HIS A 187 -21.68 42.13 13.48
C HIS A 187 -21.11 43.50 13.84
N VAL A 188 -20.24 44.06 12.99
CA VAL A 188 -19.64 45.39 13.19
C VAL A 188 -20.54 46.50 12.63
N PHE A 189 -21.27 46.24 11.54
CA PHE A 189 -22.18 47.21 10.91
C PHE A 189 -23.63 47.16 11.42
N GLY A 190 -24.01 46.14 12.19
CA GLY A 190 -25.35 45.98 12.76
C GLY A 190 -25.58 46.63 14.14
N ARG A 191 -24.66 47.49 14.61
CA ARG A 191 -24.84 48.31 15.82
C ARG A 191 -25.22 49.75 15.49
#